data_AF-A0A259CI21-F1
#
_entry.id   AF-A0A259CI21-F1
#
_cell.length_a   1.000
_cell.length_b   1.000
_cell.length_c   1.000
_cell.angle_alpha   90.00
_cell.angle_beta   90.00
_cell.angle_gamma   90.00
#
_symmetry.space_group_name_H-M   'P 1'
#
loop_
_entity.id
_entity.type
_entity.pdbx_description
1 polymer ?
#
loop_
_entity_poly.entity_id
_entity_poly.type
_entity_poly.pdbx_seq_one_letter_code
_entity_poly.pdbx_strand_id
1 'polypeptide(L)' 'MQIYLPIAEVSINAFLLLGLGGVVGFLSGMFGVGGGFLITPLLLFVGVPPGVAVATGANQVVASSISGVLVQ' A
#
# COMPACT_ATOMS: atom_id res chain seq x y z
N MET A 1 17.82 5.96 1.14
CA MET A 1 17.26 6.70 2.29
C MET A 1 16.43 5.73 3.12
N GLN A 2 16.93 5.28 4.27
CA GLN A 2 16.19 4.40 5.18
C GLN A 2 15.29 5.27 6.06
N ILE A 3 13.99 5.00 6.04
CA ILE A 3 13.00 5.69 6.89
C ILE A 3 12.60 4.71 7.98
N TYR A 4 12.70 5.17 9.23
CA TYR A 4 12.19 4.42 10.37
C TYR A 4 10.68 4.64 10.48
N LEU A 5 9.91 3.56 10.46
CA LEU A 5 8.47 3.57 10.65
C LEU A 5 8.16 3.29 12.12
N PRO A 6 7.84 4.30 12.96
CA PRO A 6 7.64 4.12 14.40
C PRO A 6 6.43 3.24 14.74
N ILE A 7 5.45 3.15 13.83
CA ILE A 7 4.25 2.31 13.98
C ILE A 7 4.53 0.84 13.63
N ALA A 8 5.47 0.61 12.72
CA ALA A 8 5.86 -0.74 12.29
C ALA A 8 7.10 -1.26 13.05
N GLU A 9 7.82 -0.39 13.75
CA GLU A 9 9.14 -0.65 14.36
C GLU A 9 10.18 -1.20 13.36
N VAL A 10 9.98 -0.95 12.06
CA VAL A 10 10.87 -1.40 10.98
C VAL A 10 11.50 -0.22 10.24
N SER A 11 12.78 -0.34 9.92
CA SER A 11 13.47 0.55 8.97
C SER A 11 13.31 0.03 7.55
N ILE A 12 12.64 0.80 6.69
CA ILE A 12 12.40 0.44 5.29
C ILE A 12 12.97 1.53 4.38
N ASN A 13 13.48 1.12 3.22
CA ASN A 13 13.99 2.04 2.23
C ASN A 13 12.83 2.84 1.59
N ALA A 14 12.94 4.17 1.62
CA ALA A 14 11.95 5.08 1.05
C ALA A 14 11.67 4.80 -0.44
N PHE A 15 12.71 4.49 -1.21
CA PHE A 15 12.58 4.19 -2.63
C PHE A 15 11.84 2.88 -2.89
N LEU A 16 12.03 1.89 -2.02
CA LEU A 16 11.30 0.62 -2.10
C LEU A 16 9.81 0.83 -1.83
N LEU A 17 9.48 1.66 -0.84
CA LEU A 17 8.10 1.97 -0.46
C LEU A 17 7.39 2.78 -1.54
N LEU A 18 8.07 3.77 -2.14
CA LEU A 18 7.59 4.52 -3.30
C LEU A 18 7.40 3.63 -4.54
N GLY A 19 8.37 2.76 -4.84
CA GLY A 19 8.29 1.82 -5.96
C GLY A 19 7.13 0.83 -5.81
N LEU A 20 6.98 0.24 -4.62
CA LEU A 20 5.85 -0.64 -4.28
C LEU A 20 4.51 0.08 -4.41
N GLY A 21 4.39 1.27 -3.81
CA GLY A 21 3.16 2.07 -3.90
C GLY A 21 2.80 2.44 -5.33
N GLY A 22 3.79 2.84 -6.15
CA GLY A 22 3.59 3.18 -7.55
C GLY A 22 3.16 1.99 -8.40
N VAL A 23 3.86 0.85 -8.28
CA VAL A 23 3.52 -0.37 -9.04
C VAL A 23 2.15 -0.90 -8.63
N VAL A 24 1.88 -0.99 -7.33
CA VAL A 24 0.58 -1.47 -6.84
C VAL A 24 -0.55 -0.52 -7.21
N GLY A 25 -0.34 0.80 -7.07
CA GLY A 25 -1.33 1.80 -7.46
C GLY A 25 -1.65 1.76 -8.95
N PHE A 26 -0.63 1.63 -9.80
CA PHE A 26 -0.80 1.50 -11.24
C PHE A 26 -1.57 0.24 -11.61
N LEU A 27 -1.11 -0.94 -11.14
CA LEU A 27 -1.77 -2.21 -11.41
C LEU A 27 -3.21 -2.21 -10.89
N SER A 28 -3.42 -1.75 -9.66
CA SER A 28 -4.76 -1.66 -9.08
C SER A 28 -5.67 -0.68 -9.82
N GLY A 29 -5.14 0.41 -10.34
CA GLY A 29 -5.90 1.36 -11.15
C GLY A 29 -6.33 0.76 -12.48
N MET A 30 -5.45 -0.02 -13.14
CA MET A 30 -5.78 -0.73 -14.37
C MET A 30 -6.88 -1.77 -14.18
N PHE A 31 -6.82 -2.53 -13.07
CA PHE A 31 -7.78 -3.62 -12.82
C PHE A 31 -9.03 -3.16 -12.05
N GLY A 32 -9.04 -1.97 -11.47
CA GLY A 32 -10.19 -1.43 -10.71
C GLY A 32 -10.51 -2.16 -9.40
N VAL A 33 -9.59 -2.98 -8.87
CA VAL A 33 -9.87 -3.91 -7.74
C VAL A 33 -9.60 -3.34 -6.34
N GLY A 34 -9.08 -2.11 -6.25
CA GLY A 34 -8.65 -1.50 -4.98
C GLY A 34 -7.37 -2.12 -4.43
N GLY A 35 -6.29 -1.33 -4.40
CA GLY A 35 -4.90 -1.82 -4.30
C GLY A 35 -4.55 -2.51 -2.99
N GLY A 36 -5.44 -2.45 -2.01
CA GLY A 36 -5.32 -3.10 -0.70
C GLY A 36 -5.02 -4.59 -0.78
N PHE A 37 -5.61 -5.31 -1.75
CA PHE A 37 -5.36 -6.75 -1.92
C PHE A 37 -3.90 -7.05 -2.29
N LEU A 38 -3.22 -6.17 -3.03
CA LEU A 38 -1.83 -6.36 -3.44
C LEU A 38 -0.85 -5.79 -2.40
N ILE A 39 -1.11 -4.59 -1.86
CA ILE A 39 -0.17 -3.95 -0.93
C ILE A 39 -0.05 -4.71 0.40
N THR A 40 -1.15 -5.26 0.90
CA THR A 40 -1.18 -5.94 2.21
C THR A 40 -0.25 -7.16 2.26
N PRO A 41 -0.32 -8.13 1.33
CA PRO A 41 0.62 -9.25 1.31
C PRO A 41 2.06 -8.82 0.98
N LEU A 42 2.25 -7.80 0.13
CA LEU A 42 3.58 -7.29 -0.18
C LEU A 42 4.27 -6.68 1.04
N LEU A 43 3.55 -5.91 1.87
CA LEU A 43 4.09 -5.36 3.10
C LEU A 43 4.39 -6.45 4.14
N LEU A 44 3.55 -7.49 4.21
CA LEU A 44 3.82 -8.67 5.03
C LEU A 44 5.12 -9.38 4.62
N PHE A 45 5.38 -9.53 3.31
CA PHE A 45 6.63 -10.12 2.82
C PHE A 45 7.86 -9.27 3.12
N VAL A 46 7.69 -7.94 3.22
CA VAL A 46 8.76 -7.01 3.61
C VAL A 46 9.00 -7.03 5.14
N GLY A 47 8.21 -7.78 5.89
CA GLY A 47 8.36 -7.93 7.35
C GLY A 47 7.62 -6.85 8.15
N VAL A 48 6.69 -6.12 7.53
CA VAL A 48 5.82 -5.17 8.24
C VAL A 48 4.81 -5.95 9.11
N PRO A 49 4.57 -5.53 10.36
CA PRO A 49 3.60 -6.17 11.23
C PRO A 49 2.19 -6.24 10.58
N PRO A 50 1.43 -7.35 10.78
CA PRO A 50 0.14 -7.55 10.12
C PRO A 50 -0.87 -6.44 10.35
N GLY A 51 -0.94 -5.88 11.57
CA GLY A 51 -1.87 -4.79 11.88
C GLY A 51 -1.62 -3.54 11.04
N VAL A 52 -0.35 -3.20 10.78
CA VAL A 52 0.04 -2.04 9.98
C VAL A 52 -0.16 -2.30 8.49
N ALA A 53 0.16 -3.51 8.03
CA ALA A 53 -0.06 -3.92 6.65
C ALA A 53 -1.56 -3.85 6.27
N VAL A 54 -2.44 -4.40 7.12
CA VAL A 54 -3.90 -4.39 6.89
C VAL A 54 -4.47 -2.96 6.95
N ALA A 55 -4.05 -2.15 7.93
CA ALA A 55 -4.48 -0.75 8.02
C ALA A 55 -4.09 0.05 6.76
N THR A 56 -2.88 -0.17 6.23
CA THR A 56 -2.41 0.46 4.99
C THR A 56 -3.24 0.02 3.79
N GLY A 57 -3.56 -1.27 3.69
CA GLY A 57 -4.42 -1.80 2.63
C GLY A 57 -5.83 -1.21 2.66
N ALA A 58 -6.44 -1.09 3.83
CA ALA A 58 -7.76 -0.48 3.99
C ALA A 58 -7.81 0.96 3.47
N ASN A 59 -6.80 1.77 3.81
CA ASN A 59 -6.70 3.15 3.30
C ASN A 59 -6.58 3.22 1.77
N GLN A 60 -5.85 2.29 1.15
CA GLN A 60 -5.76 2.22 -0.31
C GLN A 60 -7.10 1.85 -0.95
N VAL A 61 -7.86 0.93 -0.35
CA VAL A 61 -9.21 0.59 -0.84
C VAL A 61 -10.11 1.82 -0.79
N VAL A 62 -10.15 2.53 0.34
CA VAL A 62 -10.93 3.77 0.48
C VAL A 62 -10.53 4.80 -0.58
N ALA A 63 -9.24 5.04 -0.77
CA ALA A 63 -8.75 5.98 -1.79
C ALA A 63 -9.18 5.56 -3.21
N SER A 64 -9.07 4.26 -3.53
CA SER A 64 -9.49 3.74 -4.83
C SER A 64 -11.00 3.82 -5.06
N SER A 65 -11.82 3.59 -4.02
CA SER A 65 -13.27 3.72 -4.09
C SER A 65 -13.69 5.16 -4.36
N ILE A 66 -13.07 6.14 -3.68
CA ILE A 66 -13.32 7.57 -3.91
C ILE A 66 -12.92 7.94 -5.34
N SER A 67 -11.76 7.49 -5.80
CA SER A 67 -11.32 7.71 -7.18
C SER A 67 -12.28 7.11 -8.20
N GLY A 68 -12.84 5.92 -7.92
CA GLY A 68 -13.83 5.27 -8.77
C GLY A 68 -15.13 6.07 -8.87
N VAL A 69 -15.61 6.63 -7.76
CA VAL A 69 -16.79 7.51 -7.75
C VAL A 69 -16.57 8.82 -8.52
N LEU A 70 -15.36 9.39 -8.46
CA LEU A 70 -15.05 10.64 -9.16
C LEU A 70 -14.90 10.50 -10.68
N VAL A 71 -14.52 9.30 -11.14
CA VAL A 71 -14.23 9.02 -12.56
C VAL A 71 -15.40 8.34 -13.27
N GLN A 72 -16.33 7.72 -12.53
CA GLN A 72 -17.59 7.17 -13.06
C GLN A 72 -18.55 8.28 -13.49
#